data_AF-A0A519MU58-F1
#
_entry.id   AF-A0A519MU58-F1
#
_cell.length_a   1.000
_cell.length_b   1.000
_cell.length_c   1.000
_cell.angle_alpha   90.00
_cell.angle_beta   90.00
_cell.angle_gamma   90.00
#
_symmetry.space_group_name_H-M   'P 1'
#
loop_
_entity.id
_entity.type
_entity.pdbx_description
1 polymer ?
#
loop_
_entity_poly.entity_id
_entity_poly.type
_entity_poly.pdbx_seq_one_letter_code
_entity_poly.pdbx_strand_id
1 'polypeptide(L)'
;MQNENINLQAKVFLYHLNNSNSENGIRKDENWTLRQVSETARTEIERHYSPVVHTKVDAALMEEFSSSVLRNMACQPKLHLASQTIEPVAGSNYLVAFSSNRLRR
;
A
#
# COMPACT_ATOMS: atom_id res chain seq x y z
N MET A 1 6.61 -13.24 18.12
CA MET A 1 7.07 -11.86 18.36
C MET A 1 7.33 -11.05 17.09
N GLN A 2 8.28 -11.41 16.20
CA GLN A 2 8.56 -10.60 14.99
C GLN A 2 7.40 -10.65 13.97
N ASN A 3 6.87 -11.83 13.68
CA ASN A 3 5.75 -12.01 12.73
C ASN A 3 4.42 -11.41 13.23
N GLU A 4 4.18 -11.44 14.55
CA GLU A 4 2.99 -10.78 15.15
C GLU A 4 3.07 -9.26 15.00
N ASN A 5 4.29 -8.69 15.11
CA ASN A 5 4.53 -7.28 14.88
C ASN A 5 4.28 -6.91 13.41
N ILE A 6 4.78 -7.70 12.45
CA ILE A 6 4.57 -7.48 11.00
C ILE A 6 3.09 -7.59 10.63
N ASN A 7 2.37 -8.58 11.18
CA ASN A 7 0.92 -8.70 10.96
C ASN A 7 0.15 -7.51 11.52
N LEU A 8 0.53 -7.01 12.70
CA LEU A 8 -0.06 -5.80 13.26
C LEU A 8 0.22 -4.57 12.38
N GLN A 9 1.47 -4.39 11.94
CA GLN A 9 1.84 -3.29 11.05
C GLN A 9 1.08 -3.35 9.72
N ALA A 10 0.91 -4.54 9.13
CA ALA A 10 0.12 -4.71 7.91
C ALA A 10 -1.34 -4.31 8.10
N LYS A 11 -1.94 -4.69 9.25
CA LYS A 11 -3.31 -4.27 9.60
C LYS A 11 -3.42 -2.76 9.81
N VAL A 12 -2.43 -2.13 10.44
CA VAL A 12 -2.36 -0.67 10.62
C VAL A 12 -2.26 0.03 9.26
N PHE A 13 -1.42 -0.46 8.35
CA PHE A 13 -1.35 0.05 6.98
C PHE A 13 -2.70 -0.02 6.27
N LEU A 14 -3.39 -1.18 6.33
CA LEU A 14 -4.71 -1.36 5.75
C LEU A 14 -5.79 -0.49 6.40
N TYR A 15 -5.67 -0.21 7.70
CA TYR A 15 -6.55 0.71 8.40
C TYR A 15 -6.41 2.13 7.85
N HIS A 16 -5.18 2.63 7.69
CA HIS A 16 -4.93 3.93 7.05
C HIS A 16 -5.41 3.97 5.61
N LEU A 17 -5.22 2.88 4.85
CA LEU A 17 -5.68 2.76 3.49
C LEU A 17 -7.21 2.82 3.39
N ASN A 18 -7.93 2.13 4.28
CA ASN A 18 -9.40 2.20 4.36
C ASN A 18 -9.91 3.59 4.74
N ASN A 19 -9.24 4.27 5.67
CA ASN A 19 -9.60 5.63 6.04
C ASN A 19 -9.40 6.55 4.83
N SER A 20 -8.25 6.46 4.16
CA SER A 20 -7.97 7.23 2.94
C SER A 20 -8.98 6.95 1.83
N ASN A 21 -9.38 5.69 1.65
CA ASN A 21 -10.41 5.29 0.69
C ASN A 21 -11.76 5.98 0.97
N SER A 22 -12.13 6.07 2.25
CA SER A 22 -13.38 6.69 2.70
C SER A 22 -13.33 8.22 2.61
N GLU A 23 -12.24 8.83 3.09
CA GLU A 23 -12.03 10.28 3.10
C GLU A 23 -11.98 10.88 1.69
N ASN A 24 -11.37 10.15 0.74
CA ASN A 24 -11.20 10.63 -0.63
C ASN A 24 -12.34 10.19 -1.56
N GLY A 25 -13.33 9.44 -1.05
CA GLY A 25 -14.44 8.93 -1.85
C GLY A 25 -13.97 8.13 -3.06
N ILE A 26 -13.01 7.22 -2.88
CA ILE A 26 -12.54 6.32 -3.94
C ILE A 26 -13.71 5.44 -4.37
N ARG A 27 -14.03 5.47 -5.66
CA ARG A 27 -15.19 4.78 -6.21
C ARG A 27 -14.92 3.29 -6.37
N LYS A 28 -15.98 2.49 -6.55
CA LYS A 28 -15.87 1.03 -6.71
C LYS A 28 -15.15 0.59 -7.99
N ASP A 29 -15.15 1.45 -9.01
CA ASP A 29 -14.44 1.27 -10.27
C ASP A 29 -12.97 1.76 -10.20
N GLU A 30 -12.59 2.41 -9.11
CA GLU A 30 -11.21 2.82 -8.85
C GLU A 30 -10.47 1.77 -8.04
N ASN A 31 -9.23 1.53 -8.42
CA ASN A 31 -8.40 0.50 -7.83
C ASN A 31 -7.16 1.10 -7.21
N TRP A 32 -6.78 0.56 -6.06
CA TRP A 32 -5.49 0.84 -5.43
C TRP A 32 -4.41 -0.01 -6.08
N THR A 33 -3.28 0.65 -6.35
CA THR A 33 -2.05 0.00 -6.80
C THR A 33 -1.10 -0.07 -5.61
N LEU A 34 -0.65 -1.28 -5.28
CA LEU A 34 0.37 -1.51 -4.26
C LEU A 34 1.73 -1.72 -4.92
N ARG A 35 2.76 -0.99 -4.47
CA ARG A 35 4.14 -1.14 -4.97
C ARG A 35 5.17 -1.03 -3.85
N GLN A 36 6.17 -1.88 -3.92
CA GLN A 36 7.43 -1.68 -3.20
C GLN A 36 8.28 -0.67 -3.96
N VAL A 37 8.79 0.34 -3.26
CA VAL A 37 9.56 1.42 -3.87
C VAL A 37 10.69 1.90 -2.95
N SER A 38 11.68 2.54 -3.55
CA SER A 38 12.66 3.36 -2.85
C SER A 38 12.03 4.69 -2.37
N GLU A 39 12.75 5.41 -1.52
CA GLU A 39 12.35 6.75 -1.07
C GLU A 39 12.16 7.74 -2.23
N THR A 40 13.05 7.72 -3.22
CA THR A 40 12.98 8.59 -4.40
C THR A 40 11.71 8.34 -5.21
N ALA A 41 11.42 7.07 -5.51
CA ALA A 41 10.22 6.67 -6.24
C ALA A 41 8.93 6.92 -5.46
N ARG A 42 8.93 6.77 -4.13
CA ARG A 42 7.81 7.17 -3.26
C ARG A 42 7.48 8.65 -3.45
N THR A 43 8.49 9.51 -3.36
CA THR A 43 8.30 10.97 -3.51
C THR A 43 7.82 11.34 -4.91
N GLU A 44 8.27 10.64 -5.95
CA GLU A 44 7.72 10.81 -7.30
C GLU A 44 6.25 10.43 -7.37
N ILE A 45 5.84 9.29 -6.79
CA ILE A 45 4.42 8.87 -6.75
C ILE A 45 3.57 9.91 -6.05
N GLU A 46 3.99 10.42 -4.89
CA GLU A 46 3.26 11.46 -4.14
C GLU A 46 3.09 12.77 -4.92
N ARG A 47 4.02 13.10 -5.82
CA ARG A 47 3.91 14.28 -6.68
C ARG A 47 2.91 14.09 -7.80
N HIS A 48 2.74 12.86 -8.31
CA HIS A 48 1.92 12.59 -9.49
C HIS A 48 0.54 12.04 -9.18
N TYR A 49 0.31 11.43 -8.01
CA TYR A 49 -0.92 10.75 -7.67
C TYR A 49 -1.50 11.23 -6.34
N SER A 50 -2.83 11.18 -6.21
CA SER A 50 -3.52 11.44 -4.94
C SER A 50 -4.88 10.74 -4.91
N PRO A 51 -5.24 10.03 -3.82
CA PRO A 51 -4.49 9.90 -2.56
C PRO A 51 -3.34 8.88 -2.63
N VAL A 52 -2.39 9.02 -1.70
CA VAL A 52 -1.26 8.12 -1.49
C VAL A 52 -1.14 7.76 -0.01
N VAL A 53 -0.99 6.48 0.28
CA VAL A 53 -0.70 5.95 1.62
C VAL A 53 0.59 5.15 1.54
N HIS A 54 1.54 5.40 2.43
CA HIS A 54 2.81 4.68 2.43
C HIS A 54 3.24 4.31 3.85
N THR A 55 4.09 3.30 3.94
CA THR A 55 4.74 2.90 5.21
C THR A 55 6.16 2.50 4.91
N LYS A 56 7.09 2.97 5.76
CA LYS A 56 8.49 2.57 5.70
C LYS A 56 8.60 1.18 6.31
N VAL A 57 9.30 0.28 5.63
CA VAL A 57 9.50 -1.10 6.06
C VAL A 57 10.97 -1.44 5.87
N ASP A 58 11.57 -2.11 6.86
CA ASP A 58 12.92 -2.61 6.72
C ASP A 58 12.99 -3.60 5.55
N ALA A 59 14.03 -3.48 4.71
CA ALA A 59 14.17 -4.30 3.51
C ALA A 59 14.15 -5.81 3.82
N ALA A 60 14.68 -6.21 4.97
CA ALA A 60 14.66 -7.60 5.44
C ALA A 60 13.25 -8.13 5.76
N LEU A 61 12.29 -7.25 6.05
CA LEU A 61 10.92 -7.59 6.41
C LEU A 61 9.90 -7.29 5.30
N MET A 62 10.35 -6.68 4.20
CA MET A 62 9.48 -6.18 3.13
C MET A 62 8.62 -7.26 2.50
N GLU A 63 9.19 -8.44 2.27
CA GLU A 63 8.49 -9.58 1.66
C GLU A 63 7.40 -10.13 2.59
N GLU A 64 7.72 -10.33 3.86
CA GLU A 64 6.76 -10.80 4.87
C GLU A 64 5.65 -9.78 5.09
N PHE A 65 6.01 -8.50 5.17
CA PHE A 65 5.04 -7.40 5.28
C PHE A 65 4.10 -7.34 4.08
N SER A 66 4.63 -7.39 2.84
CA SER A 66 3.82 -7.37 1.62
C SER A 66 2.86 -8.56 1.55
N SER A 67 3.35 -9.75 1.90
CA SER A 67 2.54 -10.98 1.96
C SER A 67 1.44 -10.86 3.02
N SER A 68 1.76 -10.27 4.17
CA SER A 68 0.80 -10.02 5.24
C SER A 68 -0.28 -9.00 4.85
N VAL A 69 0.09 -7.93 4.14
CA VAL A 69 -0.86 -6.95 3.59
C VAL A 69 -1.82 -7.63 2.63
N LEU A 70 -1.34 -8.41 1.66
CA LEU A 70 -2.19 -9.14 0.72
C LEU A 70 -3.13 -10.13 1.43
N ARG A 71 -2.62 -10.88 2.42
CA ARG A 71 -3.43 -11.82 3.21
C ARG A 71 -4.56 -11.11 3.97
N ASN A 72 -4.27 -9.99 4.62
CA ASN A 72 -5.26 -9.26 5.40
C ASN A 72 -6.19 -8.40 4.50
N MET A 73 -5.81 -8.14 3.25
CA MET A 73 -6.64 -7.42 2.28
C MET A 73 -7.93 -8.19 1.95
N ALA A 74 -7.90 -9.53 1.96
CA ALA A 74 -9.09 -10.36 1.74
C ALA A 74 -10.22 -10.08 2.75
N CYS A 75 -9.89 -9.52 3.92
CA CYS A 75 -10.85 -9.13 4.95
C CYS A 75 -11.36 -7.69 4.80
N GLN A 76 -10.98 -6.96 3.74
CA GLN A 76 -11.28 -5.54 3.53
C GLN A 76 -12.18 -5.33 2.30
N PRO A 77 -13.51 -5.55 2.40
CA PRO A 77 -14.40 -5.59 1.23
C PRO A 77 -14.56 -4.24 0.51
N LYS A 78 -14.10 -3.14 1.11
CA LYS A 78 -14.16 -1.79 0.53
C LYS A 78 -12.92 -1.42 -0.29
N LEU A 79 -11.85 -2.21 -0.18
CA LEU A 79 -10.61 -1.97 -0.89
C LEU A 79 -10.56 -2.83 -2.14
N HIS A 80 -10.38 -2.19 -3.29
CA HIS A 80 -10.18 -2.86 -4.57
C HIS A 80 -8.74 -2.67 -5.00
N LEU A 81 -8.09 -3.76 -5.40
CA LEU A 81 -6.71 -3.74 -5.88
C LEU A 81 -6.66 -3.90 -7.40
N ALA A 82 -5.76 -3.17 -8.04
CA ALA A 82 -5.49 -3.32 -9.47
C ALA A 82 -4.77 -4.65 -9.78
N SER A 83 -3.97 -5.13 -8.82
CA SER A 83 -3.28 -6.41 -8.89
C SER A 83 -3.29 -7.09 -7.51
N GLN A 84 -3.43 -8.42 -7.50
CA GLN A 84 -3.32 -9.23 -6.27
C GLN A 84 -1.88 -9.63 -5.97
N THR A 85 -0.91 -9.11 -6.72
CA THR A 85 0.52 -9.34 -6.53
C THR A 85 1.24 -8.02 -6.30
N ILE A 86 2.29 -8.06 -5.48
CA ILE A 86 3.21 -6.95 -5.25
C ILE A 86 4.56 -7.41 -5.77
N GLU A 87 5.06 -6.77 -6.81
CA GLU A 87 6.37 -7.12 -7.38
C GLU A 87 7.48 -6.73 -6.40
N PRO A 88 8.38 -7.67 -6.05
CA PRO A 88 9.52 -7.36 -5.21
C PRO A 88 10.51 -6.50 -5.98
N VAL A 89 10.97 -5.41 -5.37
CA VAL A 89 11.96 -4.52 -5.96
C VAL A 89 13.14 -4.40 -5.01
N ALA A 90 14.33 -4.79 -5.47
CA ALA A 90 15.55 -4.71 -4.66
C ALA A 90 15.83 -3.27 -4.20
N GLY A 91 16.21 -3.11 -2.93
CA GLY A 91 16.46 -1.80 -2.32
C GLY A 91 15.21 -1.01 -1.94
N SER A 92 14.01 -1.62 -2.03
CA SER A 92 12.79 -0.99 -1.55
C SER A 92 12.76 -0.90 -0.03
N ASN A 93 12.37 0.27 0.45
CA ASN A 93 12.21 0.57 1.87
C ASN A 93 10.82 1.17 2.18
N TYR A 94 9.94 1.25 1.19
CA TYR A 94 8.55 1.63 1.36
C TYR A 94 7.61 0.67 0.64
N LEU A 95 6.47 0.39 1.27
CA LEU A 95 5.28 -0.07 0.56
C LEU A 95 4.34 1.13 0.38
N VAL A 96 3.90 1.36 -0.85
CA VAL A 96 3.04 2.49 -1.22
C VAL A 96 1.75 1.96 -1.85
N ALA A 97 0.62 2.51 -1.42
CA ALA A 97 -0.69 2.40 -2.03
C ALA A 97 -1.07 3.74 -2.66
N PHE A 98 -1.45 3.72 -3.93
CA PHE A 98 -1.92 4.92 -4.64
C PHE A 98 -3.01 4.56 -5.66
N SER A 99 -3.87 5.51 -6.00
CA SER A 99 -4.82 5.36 -7.11
C SER A 99 -4.16 5.85 -8.40
N SER A 100 -3.86 4.95 -9.32
CA SER A 100 -3.29 5.28 -10.65
C SER A 100 -4.27 6.07 -11.52
N ASN A 101 -5.57 5.99 -11.22
CA ASN A 101 -6.63 6.71 -11.94
C ASN A 101 -6.73 8.18 -11.52
N ARG A 102 -6.09 8.58 -10.42
CA ARG A 102 -6.16 9.95 -9.89
C ARG A 102 -4.82 10.63 -9.95
N LEU A 103 -4.59 11.33 -11.05
CA LEU A 103 -3.46 12.25 -11.18
C LEU A 103 -3.65 13.45 -10.26
N ARG A 104 -2.59 13.80 -9.53
CA ARG A 104 -2.49 15.01 -8.74
C ARG A 104 -2.35 16.20 -9.69
N ARG A 105 -3.31 17.11 -9.66
CA ARG A 105 -3.30 18.38 -10.41
C ARG A 105 -2.74 19.51 -9.58
#